data_AF-A0A814E5N7-F1
#
_entry.id   AF-A0A814E5N7-F1
#
_cell.length_a   1.000
_cell.length_b   1.000
_cell.length_c   1.000
_cell.angle_alpha   90.00
_cell.angle_beta   90.00
_cell.angle_gamma   90.00
#
_symmetry.space_group_name_H-M   'P 1'
#
loop_
_entity.id
_entity.type
_entity.pdbx_description
1 polymer ?
#
loop_
_entity_poly.entity_id
_entity_poly.type
_entity_poly.pdbx_seq_one_letter_code
_entity_poly.pdbx_strand_id
1 'polypeptide(L)'
;MNPEQHRTIALQLEATLNEQQRLLYHRLRQLNYRMIPTAFTGIAAALLIGGGQTLHTKFRTPIPTDLNSVSRIQADSEQAQQLRECKYLRRQPNVPFGGKVMLFTGDLRKCAPVSDNENIEASKMCIKRSNLWTQFRQMALQENVQADPNEKEFKEWLMEVGDGRSRIFGESELRLDDGNWFNNAILCPTNKDALEINTILTISRGPNRELLSNTQLLDRETDQVVEEYEDLVDEFLRRTPHGFPPHILNLKVGELVMLLKN
;
A
#
# COMPACT_ATOMS: atom_id res chain seq x y z
N MET A 1 3.52 -11.80 -24.25
CA MET A 1 4.72 -11.08 -23.77
C MET A 1 5.88 -12.06 -23.71
N ASN A 2 7.07 -11.66 -24.19
CA ASN A 2 8.27 -12.50 -24.19
C ASN A 2 8.84 -12.58 -22.75
N PRO A 3 9.31 -13.73 -22.25
CA PRO A 3 10.01 -13.86 -20.96
C PRO A 3 11.10 -12.81 -20.70
N GLU A 4 11.77 -12.30 -21.74
CA GLU A 4 12.72 -11.19 -21.59
C GLU A 4 12.06 -9.86 -21.19
N GLN A 5 10.85 -9.57 -21.69
CA GLN A 5 10.12 -8.34 -21.30
C GLN A 5 9.66 -8.41 -19.84
N HIS A 6 9.25 -9.59 -19.36
CA HIS A 6 8.95 -9.80 -17.94
C HIS A 6 10.19 -9.60 -17.07
N ARG A 7 11.37 -10.06 -17.53
CA ARG A 7 12.63 -9.91 -16.81
C ARG A 7 13.08 -8.43 -16.77
N THR A 8 12.90 -7.70 -17.86
CA THR A 8 13.22 -6.26 -17.93
C THR A 8 12.28 -5.42 -17.07
N ILE A 9 10.98 -5.71 -17.05
CA ILE A 9 10.01 -5.04 -16.18
C ILE A 9 10.27 -5.40 -14.71
N ALA A 10 10.59 -6.66 -14.41
CA ALA A 10 11.00 -7.07 -13.06
C ALA A 10 12.30 -6.40 -12.62
N LEU A 11 13.28 -6.23 -13.52
CA LEU A 11 14.54 -5.51 -13.25
C LEU A 11 14.32 -3.99 -13.09
N GLN A 12 13.36 -3.39 -13.82
CA GLN A 12 12.96 -1.98 -13.67
C GLN A 12 12.12 -1.73 -12.40
N LEU A 13 11.27 -2.69 -12.02
CA LEU A 13 10.58 -2.72 -10.72
C LEU A 13 11.57 -2.98 -9.57
N GLU A 14 12.61 -3.77 -9.83
CA GLU A 14 13.72 -3.94 -8.91
C GLU A 14 14.59 -2.68 -8.82
N ALA A 15 14.72 -1.88 -9.87
CA ALA A 15 15.45 -0.61 -9.82
C ALA A 15 14.68 0.50 -9.07
N THR A 16 13.37 0.37 -8.90
CA THR A 16 12.52 1.30 -8.13
C THR A 16 12.47 0.99 -6.64
N LEU A 17 13.20 -0.02 -6.19
CA LEU A 17 13.39 -0.33 -4.77
C LEU A 17 14.43 0.60 -4.14
N ASN A 18 14.10 1.16 -2.97
CA ASN A 18 15.00 2.03 -2.22
C ASN A 18 16.31 1.28 -1.87
N GLU A 19 17.38 1.63 -2.57
CA GLU A 19 18.72 1.02 -2.47
C GLU A 19 19.21 0.93 -1.02
N GLN A 20 18.85 1.91 -0.19
CA GLN A 20 19.22 1.95 1.23
C GLN A 20 18.49 0.88 2.06
N GLN A 21 17.21 0.62 1.78
CA GLN A 21 16.47 -0.47 2.43
C GLN A 21 17.07 -1.83 2.05
N ARG A 22 17.53 -1.96 0.80
CA ARG A 22 18.26 -3.14 0.31
C ARG A 22 19.59 -3.33 0.99
N LEU A 23 20.40 -2.29 1.04
CA LEU A 23 21.70 -2.33 1.68
C LEU A 23 21.59 -2.67 3.16
N LEU A 24 20.60 -2.10 3.86
CA LEU A 24 20.33 -2.43 5.26
C LEU A 24 19.92 -3.90 5.43
N TYR A 25 18.98 -4.38 4.61
CA TYR A 25 18.55 -5.78 4.65
C TYR A 25 19.71 -6.75 4.38
N HIS A 26 20.49 -6.51 3.32
CA HIS A 26 21.63 -7.36 2.98
C HIS A 26 22.70 -7.35 4.07
N ARG A 27 22.99 -6.19 4.66
CA ARG A 27 23.93 -6.07 5.78
C ARG A 27 23.45 -6.86 7.00
N LEU A 28 22.17 -6.75 7.36
CA LEU A 28 21.60 -7.50 8.49
C LEU A 28 21.59 -9.02 8.22
N ARG A 29 21.32 -9.43 6.98
CA ARG A 29 21.42 -10.83 6.57
C ARG A 29 22.85 -11.37 6.64
N GLN A 30 23.85 -10.59 6.19
CA GLN A 30 25.28 -10.94 6.31
C GLN A 30 25.70 -11.13 7.77
N LEU A 31 25.14 -10.34 8.68
CA LEU A 31 25.35 -10.48 10.12
C LEU A 31 24.52 -11.62 10.75
N ASN A 32 23.90 -12.49 9.94
CA ASN A 32 23.08 -13.63 10.36
C ASN A 32 21.85 -13.26 11.20
N TYR A 33 21.32 -12.04 11.06
CA TYR A 33 20.03 -11.68 11.64
C TYR A 33 18.88 -12.24 10.78
N ARG A 34 17.95 -12.96 11.41
CA ARG A 34 16.68 -13.33 10.78
C ARG A 34 15.70 -12.17 10.92
N MET A 35 15.17 -11.71 9.80
CA MET A 35 14.27 -10.56 9.71
C MET A 35 12.93 -10.98 9.12
N ILE A 36 11.87 -10.29 9.54
CA ILE A 36 10.55 -10.39 8.93
C ILE A 36 10.19 -9.01 8.37
N PRO A 37 10.39 -8.77 7.06
CA PRO A 37 10.02 -7.51 6.43
C PRO A 37 8.51 -7.47 6.21
N THR A 38 7.87 -6.38 6.61
CA THR A 38 6.44 -6.12 6.40
C THR A 38 6.18 -4.65 6.12
N ALA A 39 5.12 -4.34 5.37
CA ALA A 39 4.67 -2.98 5.11
C ALA A 39 3.19 -2.79 5.49
N PHE A 40 2.71 -1.54 5.51
CA PHE A 40 1.31 -1.25 5.82
C PHE A 40 0.37 -1.44 4.62
N THR A 41 0.83 -1.20 3.39
CA THR A 41 0.03 -1.34 2.16
C THR A 41 0.58 -2.45 1.25
N GLY A 42 -0.28 -3.01 0.38
CA GLY A 42 0.10 -4.09 -0.54
C GLY A 42 1.20 -3.68 -1.52
N ILE A 43 1.11 -2.49 -2.12
CA ILE A 43 2.13 -1.96 -3.03
C ILE A 43 3.47 -1.81 -2.32
N ALA A 44 3.47 -1.23 -1.11
CA ALA A 44 4.69 -1.09 -0.33
C ALA A 44 5.27 -2.46 0.09
N ALA A 45 4.41 -3.46 0.31
CA ALA A 45 4.85 -4.81 0.64
C ALA A 45 5.48 -5.52 -0.57
N ALA A 46 4.95 -5.33 -1.78
CA ALA A 46 5.56 -5.82 -3.01
C ALA A 46 6.95 -5.20 -3.24
N LEU A 47 7.16 -3.97 -2.76
CA LEU A 47 8.45 -3.29 -2.71
C LEU A 47 9.32 -3.71 -1.51
N LEU A 48 9.04 -4.84 -0.86
CA LEU A 48 9.98 -5.41 0.10
C LEU A 48 10.74 -6.56 -0.55
N ILE A 49 12.01 -6.66 -0.19
CA ILE A 49 12.92 -7.69 -0.70
C ILE A 49 12.36 -9.07 -0.37
N GLY A 50 12.27 -9.92 -1.39
CA GLY A 50 11.72 -11.28 -1.27
C GLY A 50 10.19 -11.35 -1.39
N GLY A 51 9.52 -10.31 -1.90
CA GLY A 51 8.06 -10.30 -2.09
C GLY A 51 7.33 -10.25 -0.76
N GLY A 52 7.55 -9.17 0.00
CA GLY A 52 7.01 -9.05 1.35
C GLY A 52 5.49 -9.03 1.41
N GLN A 53 4.97 -9.21 2.61
CA GLN A 53 3.53 -9.18 2.90
C GLN A 53 3.17 -7.93 3.70
N THR A 54 1.90 -7.55 3.66
CA THR A 54 1.40 -6.53 4.58
C THR A 54 1.51 -7.05 6.02
N LEU A 55 1.60 -6.13 6.99
CA LEU A 55 1.62 -6.46 8.40
C LEU A 55 0.40 -7.33 8.78
N HIS A 56 -0.78 -6.97 8.27
CA HIS A 56 -2.00 -7.73 8.51
C HIS A 56 -1.94 -9.16 8.00
N THR A 57 -1.45 -9.38 6.77
CA THR A 57 -1.29 -10.73 6.21
C THR A 57 -0.22 -11.51 6.95
N LYS A 58 0.95 -10.89 7.21
CA LYS A 58 2.09 -11.58 7.82
C LYS A 58 1.80 -12.02 9.26
N PHE A 59 1.15 -11.14 10.03
CA PHE A 59 0.85 -11.38 11.43
C PHE A 59 -0.57 -11.91 11.68
N ARG A 60 -1.36 -12.12 10.62
CA ARG A 60 -2.79 -12.50 10.67
C ARG A 60 -3.57 -11.67 11.70
N THR A 61 -3.35 -10.35 11.70
CA THR A 61 -4.12 -9.44 12.54
C THR A 61 -5.46 -9.14 11.87
N PRO A 62 -6.57 -9.15 12.64
CA PRO A 62 -7.90 -8.91 12.07
C PRO A 62 -8.01 -7.48 11.52
N ILE A 63 -8.84 -7.31 10.49
CA ILE A 63 -9.24 -6.01 9.95
C ILE A 63 -10.77 -5.94 10.05
N PRO A 64 -11.35 -4.95 10.76
CA PRO A 64 -10.68 -3.90 11.53
C PRO A 64 -9.92 -4.44 12.76
N THR A 65 -8.86 -3.74 13.17
CA THR A 65 -8.10 -4.04 14.39
C THR A 65 -8.53 -3.10 15.52
N ASP A 66 -8.76 -3.64 16.70
CA ASP A 66 -9.01 -2.90 17.94
C ASP A 66 -7.98 -3.24 19.04
N LEU A 67 -8.12 -2.65 20.24
CA LEU A 67 -7.20 -2.87 21.36
C LEU A 67 -7.22 -4.31 21.89
N ASN A 68 -8.28 -5.07 21.63
CA ASN A 68 -8.44 -6.45 22.08
C ASN A 68 -8.10 -7.46 20.99
N SER A 69 -7.76 -6.99 19.80
CA SER A 69 -7.50 -7.81 18.63
C SER A 69 -6.23 -8.61 18.82
N VAL A 70 -6.36 -9.93 18.71
CA VAL A 70 -5.26 -10.86 18.79
C VAL A 70 -4.94 -11.47 17.43
N SER A 71 -3.67 -11.79 17.22
CA SER A 71 -3.21 -12.49 16.03
C SER A 71 -3.87 -13.87 15.91
N ARG A 72 -4.31 -14.23 14.70
CA ARG A 72 -4.87 -15.56 14.38
C ARG A 72 -3.81 -16.57 13.92
N ILE A 73 -2.54 -16.35 14.26
CA ILE A 73 -1.46 -17.30 13.97
C ILE A 73 -1.62 -18.52 14.89
N GLN A 74 -1.67 -19.70 14.28
CA GLN A 74 -1.65 -20.97 15.02
C GLN A 74 -0.23 -21.28 15.50
N ALA A 75 -0.09 -21.80 16.71
CA ALA A 75 1.20 -21.99 17.36
C ALA A 75 2.13 -22.99 16.63
N ASP A 76 1.56 -23.94 15.92
CA ASP A 76 2.24 -24.97 15.12
C ASP A 76 2.49 -24.56 13.67
N SER A 77 2.01 -23.39 13.24
CA SER A 77 2.20 -22.90 11.88
C SER A 77 3.65 -22.54 11.55
N GLU A 78 4.01 -22.62 10.26
CA GLU A 78 5.30 -22.17 9.76
C GLU A 78 5.55 -20.68 10.08
N GLN A 79 4.51 -19.85 10.02
CA GLN A 79 4.59 -18.43 10.38
C GLN A 79 4.98 -18.25 11.86
N ALA A 80 4.42 -19.05 12.77
CA ALA A 80 4.81 -19.03 14.17
C ALA A 80 6.27 -19.48 14.35
N GLN A 81 6.73 -20.47 13.58
CA GLN A 81 8.13 -20.88 13.59
C GLN A 81 9.05 -19.75 13.12
N GLN A 82 8.75 -19.08 12.01
CA GLN A 82 9.53 -17.93 11.53
C GLN A 82 9.65 -16.82 12.59
N LEU A 83 8.57 -16.56 13.34
CA LEU A 83 8.57 -15.59 14.44
C LEU A 83 9.46 -16.01 15.62
N ARG A 84 9.48 -17.31 15.97
CA ARG A 84 10.34 -17.85 17.02
C ARG A 84 11.81 -17.80 16.62
N GLU A 85 12.09 -18.05 15.35
CA GLU A 85 13.43 -18.10 14.79
C GLU A 85 14.07 -16.72 14.58
N CYS A 86 13.26 -15.65 14.50
CA CYS A 86 13.77 -14.29 14.62
C CYS A 86 14.50 -14.15 15.96
N LYS A 87 15.84 -14.19 15.91
CA LYS A 87 16.71 -14.21 17.09
C LYS A 87 16.46 -12.97 17.96
N TYR A 88 16.92 -13.07 19.20
CA TYR A 88 16.74 -12.13 20.34
C TYR A 88 15.48 -12.40 21.16
N LEU A 89 15.78 -12.96 22.35
CA LEU A 89 14.95 -13.13 23.53
C LEU A 89 13.78 -14.13 23.37
N ARG A 90 13.79 -15.16 24.24
CA ARG A 90 12.61 -15.95 24.60
C ARG A 90 11.46 -14.99 24.92
N ARG A 91 10.21 -15.38 24.64
CA ARG A 91 9.01 -14.56 24.93
C ARG A 91 9.12 -13.89 26.32
N GLN A 92 9.38 -12.58 26.33
CA GLN A 92 9.36 -11.77 27.54
C GLN A 92 8.00 -11.09 27.62
N PRO A 93 7.05 -11.59 28.43
CA PRO A 93 5.65 -11.12 28.40
C PRO A 93 5.52 -9.64 28.77
N ASN A 94 6.46 -9.10 29.55
CA ASN A 94 6.43 -7.74 30.06
C ASN A 94 7.38 -6.79 29.30
N VAL A 95 8.00 -7.26 28.21
CA VAL A 95 8.85 -6.42 27.36
C VAL A 95 8.16 -6.21 26.02
N PRO A 96 8.06 -4.96 25.55
CA PRO A 96 7.50 -4.62 24.25
C PRO A 96 8.00 -5.58 23.15
N PHE A 97 7.06 -6.04 22.31
CA PHE A 97 7.32 -6.97 21.21
C PHE A 97 8.02 -8.28 21.64
N GLY A 98 7.90 -8.68 22.92
CA GLY A 98 8.53 -9.90 23.43
C GLY A 98 10.06 -9.84 23.44
N GLY A 99 10.64 -8.63 23.45
CA GLY A 99 12.09 -8.42 23.36
C GLY A 99 12.65 -8.45 21.93
N LYS A 100 11.79 -8.50 20.90
CA LYS A 100 12.22 -8.39 19.51
C LYS A 100 12.61 -6.96 19.18
N VAL A 101 13.67 -6.82 18.38
CA VAL A 101 14.09 -5.52 17.85
C VAL A 101 13.13 -5.13 16.72
N MET A 102 12.46 -4.01 16.90
CA MET A 102 11.57 -3.43 15.89
C MET A 102 12.27 -2.29 15.19
N LEU A 103 12.37 -2.39 13.86
CA LEU A 103 12.85 -1.30 13.00
C LEU A 103 11.65 -0.77 12.21
N PHE A 104 11.24 0.46 12.52
CA PHE A 104 10.25 1.18 11.73
C PHE A 104 10.97 2.13 10.78
N THR A 105 10.58 2.08 9.51
CA THR A 105 11.10 2.99 8.49
C THR A 105 9.93 3.67 7.80
N GLY A 106 10.05 4.96 7.52
CA GLY A 106 9.03 5.72 6.84
C GLY A 106 9.23 7.21 7.03
N ASP A 107 8.47 8.00 6.28
CA ASP A 107 8.44 9.45 6.44
C ASP A 107 7.07 9.83 7.02
N LEU A 108 7.09 10.42 8.22
CA LEU A 108 5.88 10.81 8.96
C LEU A 108 5.21 12.07 8.39
N ARG A 109 5.79 12.69 7.37
CA ARG A 109 5.18 13.77 6.58
C ARG A 109 4.30 13.24 5.45
N LYS A 110 4.34 11.92 5.20
CA LYS A 110 3.45 11.25 4.24
C LYS A 110 2.06 11.01 4.85
N CYS A 111 1.20 10.33 4.08
CA CYS A 111 -0.18 10.03 4.45
C CYS A 111 -0.29 9.47 5.88
N ALA A 112 -1.20 10.05 6.65
CA ALA A 112 -1.55 9.58 7.98
C ALA A 112 -2.35 8.25 7.88
N PRO A 113 -2.45 7.49 9.00
CA PRO A 113 -3.28 6.28 9.02
C PRO A 113 -4.73 6.56 8.63
N VAL A 114 -5.34 5.63 7.89
CA VAL A 114 -6.75 5.69 7.50
C VAL A 114 -7.62 5.25 8.69
N SER A 115 -8.70 5.99 8.93
CA SER A 115 -9.71 5.69 9.95
C SER A 115 -11.08 5.63 9.29
N ASP A 116 -11.84 4.57 9.57
CA ASP A 116 -13.24 4.46 9.16
C ASP A 116 -14.16 5.33 10.05
N ASN A 117 -13.62 5.85 11.16
CA ASN A 117 -14.32 6.78 12.04
C ASN A 117 -13.85 8.20 11.76
N GLU A 118 -14.72 8.99 11.12
CA GLU A 118 -14.49 10.40 10.78
C GLU A 118 -14.25 11.29 12.00
N ASN A 119 -14.69 10.87 13.20
CA ASN A 119 -14.47 11.62 14.43
C ASN A 119 -13.06 11.45 15.00
N ILE A 120 -12.28 10.51 14.48
CA ILE A 120 -10.90 10.30 14.90
C ILE A 120 -9.99 11.05 13.94
N GLU A 121 -9.43 12.16 14.42
CA GLU A 121 -8.32 12.83 13.73
C GLU A 121 -7.20 11.83 13.45
N ALA A 122 -6.78 11.71 12.19
CA ALA A 122 -5.73 10.77 11.78
C ALA A 122 -4.42 10.96 12.58
N SER A 123 -4.15 12.18 13.05
CA SER A 123 -3.02 12.52 13.92
C SER A 123 -3.00 11.75 15.25
N LYS A 124 -4.18 11.35 15.76
CA LYS A 124 -4.36 10.56 17.00
C LYS A 124 -4.00 9.10 16.80
N MET A 125 -4.08 8.60 15.56
CA MET A 125 -3.74 7.22 15.18
C MET A 125 -2.25 7.05 14.84
N CYS A 126 -1.52 8.13 14.64
CA CYS A 126 -0.09 8.08 14.33
C CYS A 126 0.74 7.40 15.43
N ILE A 127 1.78 6.66 15.03
CA ILE A 127 2.69 5.97 15.95
C ILE A 127 3.32 6.90 17.00
N LYS A 128 3.48 8.18 16.68
CA LYS A 128 3.94 9.25 17.60
C LYS A 128 3.06 9.41 18.85
N ARG A 129 1.81 8.97 18.80
CA ARG A 129 0.86 9.01 19.93
C ARG A 129 0.89 7.74 20.78
N SER A 130 1.59 6.70 20.33
CA SER A 130 1.75 5.47 21.11
C SER A 130 2.58 5.72 22.37
N ASN A 131 2.20 5.09 23.48
CA ASN A 131 3.01 5.08 24.71
C ASN A 131 4.40 4.43 24.49
N LEU A 132 4.56 3.63 23.44
CA LEU A 132 5.85 3.03 23.06
C LEU A 132 6.75 4.01 22.31
N TRP A 133 6.25 5.17 21.86
CA TRP A 133 7.01 6.11 21.04
C TRP A 133 8.31 6.56 21.72
N THR A 134 8.27 6.80 23.03
CA THR A 134 9.43 7.23 23.83
C THR A 134 10.53 6.18 23.93
N GLN A 135 10.23 4.92 23.62
CA GLN A 135 11.19 3.82 23.64
C GLN A 135 11.93 3.67 22.30
N PHE A 136 11.47 4.33 21.24
CA PHE A 136 12.14 4.29 19.95
C PHE A 136 13.31 5.26 19.90
N ARG A 137 14.47 4.73 19.52
CA ARG A 137 15.59 5.56 19.07
C ARG A 137 15.27 6.08 17.67
N GLN A 138 15.22 7.40 17.51
CA GLN A 138 14.95 8.05 16.23
C GLN A 138 16.26 8.33 15.50
N MET A 139 16.26 8.05 14.19
CA MET A 139 17.39 8.31 13.30
C MET A 139 16.83 8.89 12.01
N ALA A 140 17.45 9.95 11.50
CA ALA A 140 17.05 10.61 10.26
C ALA A 140 18.10 10.36 9.18
N LEU A 141 17.63 10.05 7.96
CA LEU A 141 18.46 10.03 6.77
C LEU A 141 18.61 11.46 6.27
N GLN A 142 19.84 11.90 5.99
CA GLN A 142 20.13 13.29 5.61
C GLN A 142 20.15 13.52 4.10
N GLU A 143 20.41 12.49 3.31
CA GLU A 143 20.52 12.60 1.86
C GLU A 143 19.32 11.97 1.16
N ASN A 144 18.62 12.78 0.36
CA ASN A 144 17.59 12.30 -0.56
C ASN A 144 18.26 11.80 -1.85
N VAL A 145 18.41 10.48 -1.95
CA VAL A 145 19.00 9.80 -3.11
C VAL A 145 18.04 9.63 -4.29
N GLN A 146 16.75 9.93 -4.11
CA GLN A 146 15.73 9.71 -5.14
C GLN A 146 15.56 10.92 -6.07
N ALA A 147 15.85 12.13 -5.60
CA ALA A 147 15.83 13.34 -6.42
C ALA A 147 17.21 13.63 -7.01
N ASP A 148 17.25 14.17 -8.22
CA ASP A 148 18.50 14.44 -8.95
C ASP A 148 19.46 15.26 -8.06
N PRO A 149 20.74 14.88 -7.92
CA PRO A 149 21.73 15.64 -7.15
C PRO A 149 21.77 17.13 -7.47
N ASN A 150 21.46 17.51 -8.72
CA ASN A 150 21.50 18.88 -9.21
C ASN A 150 20.22 19.69 -8.89
N GLU A 151 19.12 19.03 -8.52
CA GLU A 151 17.82 19.67 -8.23
C GLU A 151 17.73 20.17 -6.77
N LYS A 152 18.69 21.01 -6.36
CA LYS A 152 18.77 21.48 -4.98
C LYS A 152 17.54 22.29 -4.55
N GLU A 153 17.08 23.22 -5.41
CA GLU A 153 15.91 24.06 -5.13
C GLU A 153 14.63 23.24 -4.99
N PHE A 154 14.44 22.23 -5.85
CA PHE A 154 13.29 21.33 -5.76
C PHE A 154 13.33 20.49 -4.49
N LYS A 155 14.50 19.99 -4.08
CA LYS A 155 14.66 19.26 -2.81
C LYS A 155 14.32 20.14 -1.60
N GLU A 156 14.79 21.38 -1.57
CA GLU A 156 14.49 22.34 -0.51
C GLU A 156 12.98 22.64 -0.48
N TRP A 157 12.38 22.94 -1.63
CA TRP A 157 10.95 23.15 -1.77
C TRP A 157 10.12 21.94 -1.32
N LEU A 158 10.50 20.72 -1.73
CA LEU A 158 9.81 19.49 -1.34
C LEU A 158 9.82 19.28 0.18
N MET A 159 10.93 19.64 0.84
CA MET A 159 11.03 19.59 2.30
C MET A 159 10.11 20.63 2.96
N GLU A 160 10.04 21.85 2.41
CA GLU A 160 9.12 22.86 2.91
C GLU A 160 7.65 22.46 2.73
N VAL A 161 7.29 21.85 1.59
CA VAL A 161 5.96 21.28 1.36
C VAL A 161 5.65 20.20 2.40
N GLY A 162 6.56 19.24 2.61
CA GLY A 162 6.40 18.17 3.59
C GLY A 162 6.25 18.68 5.03
N ASP A 163 6.84 19.82 5.35
CA ASP A 163 6.72 20.48 6.65
C ASP A 163 5.52 21.44 6.75
N GLY A 164 4.72 21.58 5.67
CA GLY A 164 3.58 22.48 5.60
C GLY A 164 3.93 23.97 5.55
N ARG A 165 5.17 24.30 5.16
CA ARG A 165 5.71 25.68 5.11
C ARG A 165 5.59 26.32 3.72
N SER A 166 5.31 25.52 2.69
CA SER A 166 5.12 25.99 1.32
C SER A 166 3.76 25.55 0.75
N ARG A 167 3.24 26.31 -0.22
CA ARG A 167 2.00 25.96 -0.93
C ARG A 167 2.31 25.05 -2.11
N ILE A 168 1.45 24.07 -2.35
CA ILE A 168 1.65 23.02 -3.37
C ILE A 168 1.18 23.48 -4.76
N PHE A 169 0.38 24.55 -4.84
CA PHE A 169 -0.31 24.91 -6.07
C PHE A 169 0.21 26.22 -6.67
N GLY A 170 0.78 26.12 -7.87
CA GLY A 170 0.80 27.22 -8.84
C GLY A 170 -0.43 27.15 -9.75
N GLU A 171 -0.77 28.25 -10.41
CA GLU A 171 -1.81 28.34 -11.47
C GLU A 171 -1.35 27.66 -12.77
N SER A 172 -0.73 26.49 -12.69
CA SER A 172 -0.26 25.78 -13.86
C SER A 172 -1.43 25.03 -14.49
N GLU A 173 -1.97 25.57 -15.57
CA GLU A 173 -2.75 24.78 -16.52
C GLU A 173 -1.93 23.56 -16.93
N LEU A 174 -2.57 22.38 -16.94
CA LEU A 174 -2.00 21.16 -17.49
C LEU A 174 -1.69 21.40 -18.97
N ARG A 175 -0.45 21.77 -19.29
CA ARG A 175 0.05 21.74 -20.66
C ARG A 175 0.26 20.29 -21.06
N LEU A 176 -0.80 19.66 -21.53
CA LEU A 176 -0.78 18.37 -22.19
C LEU A 176 -0.18 18.56 -23.60
N ASP A 177 1.05 19.06 -23.70
CA ASP A 177 1.74 19.17 -24.98
C ASP A 177 2.12 17.78 -25.50
N ASP A 178 1.68 17.51 -26.72
CA ASP A 178 2.18 16.57 -27.72
C ASP A 178 2.55 15.14 -27.25
N GLY A 179 1.53 14.28 -27.18
CA GLY A 179 1.66 12.84 -27.44
C GLY A 179 2.41 11.97 -26.42
N ASN A 180 3.05 12.55 -25.39
CA ASN A 180 3.85 11.79 -24.42
C ASN A 180 3.20 11.63 -23.03
N TRP A 181 2.05 12.24 -22.79
CA TRP A 181 1.33 12.10 -21.51
C TRP A 181 0.89 10.66 -21.21
N PHE A 182 0.80 9.81 -22.25
CA PHE A 182 0.51 8.37 -22.13
C PHE A 182 1.51 7.62 -21.25
N ASN A 183 2.72 8.13 -21.09
CA ASN A 183 3.78 7.53 -20.27
C ASN A 183 3.83 8.08 -18.85
N ASN A 184 2.96 9.04 -18.50
CA ASN A 184 2.93 9.64 -17.18
C ASN A 184 1.93 8.95 -16.26
N ALA A 185 2.29 8.81 -14.99
CA ALA A 185 1.35 8.41 -13.96
C ALA A 185 0.42 9.59 -13.63
N ILE A 186 -0.89 9.33 -13.60
CA ILE A 186 -1.89 10.30 -13.17
C ILE A 186 -2.25 9.99 -11.70
N LEU A 187 -2.12 11.00 -10.83
CA LEU A 187 -2.49 10.90 -9.42
C LEU A 187 -3.76 11.70 -9.18
N CYS A 188 -4.75 11.06 -8.57
CA CYS A 188 -6.01 11.71 -8.22
C CYS A 188 -6.20 11.76 -6.70
N PRO A 189 -6.89 12.79 -6.17
CA PRO A 189 -7.22 12.86 -4.74
C PRO A 189 -8.12 11.71 -4.28
N THR A 190 -9.01 11.23 -5.14
CA THR A 190 -9.95 10.14 -4.81
C THR A 190 -9.85 8.97 -5.79
N ASN A 191 -10.21 7.78 -5.30
CA ASN A 191 -10.30 6.58 -6.13
C ASN A 191 -11.39 6.70 -7.20
N LYS A 192 -12.46 7.47 -6.94
CA LYS A 192 -13.54 7.70 -7.90
C LYS A 192 -13.00 8.45 -9.12
N ASP A 193 -12.28 9.55 -8.90
CA ASP A 193 -11.70 10.34 -9.99
C ASP A 193 -10.64 9.55 -10.76
N ALA A 194 -9.81 8.76 -10.06
CA ALA A 194 -8.85 7.87 -10.70
C ALA A 194 -9.53 6.81 -11.58
N LEU A 195 -10.62 6.21 -11.11
CA LEU A 195 -11.37 5.21 -11.84
C LEU A 195 -12.06 5.82 -13.08
N GLU A 196 -12.64 7.00 -12.95
CA GLU A 196 -13.28 7.72 -14.05
C GLU A 196 -12.28 8.08 -15.14
N ILE A 197 -11.13 8.66 -14.78
CA ILE A 197 -10.05 8.96 -15.72
C ILE A 197 -9.55 7.67 -16.39
N ASN A 198 -9.26 6.63 -15.62
CA ASN A 198 -8.81 5.35 -16.19
C ASN A 198 -9.83 4.80 -17.20
N THR A 199 -11.12 4.84 -16.86
CA THR A 199 -12.20 4.39 -17.76
C THR A 199 -12.24 5.15 -19.08
N ILE A 200 -12.14 6.49 -19.01
CA ILE A 200 -12.09 7.37 -20.21
C ILE A 200 -10.87 7.02 -21.07
N LEU A 201 -9.71 6.80 -20.44
CA LEU A 201 -8.47 6.43 -21.12
C LEU A 201 -8.56 5.06 -21.79
N THR A 202 -9.19 4.07 -21.15
CA THR A 202 -9.39 2.75 -21.73
C THR A 202 -10.29 2.81 -22.97
N ILE A 203 -11.44 3.47 -22.85
CA ILE A 203 -12.46 3.56 -23.92
C ILE A 203 -11.94 4.36 -25.12
N SER A 204 -11.29 5.50 -24.87
CA SER A 204 -10.77 6.37 -25.95
C SER A 204 -9.69 5.70 -26.81
N ARG A 205 -9.03 4.64 -26.30
CA ARG A 205 -7.96 3.93 -27.00
C ARG A 205 -8.47 2.82 -27.92
N GLY A 206 -9.78 2.63 -28.09
CA GLY A 206 -10.37 1.66 -29.00
C GLY A 206 -11.12 0.52 -28.29
N PRO A 207 -11.38 -0.62 -28.96
CA PRO A 207 -12.24 -1.66 -28.41
C PRO A 207 -11.64 -2.25 -27.12
N ASN A 208 -12.47 -2.31 -26.09
CA ASN A 208 -12.20 -2.92 -24.80
C ASN A 208 -13.14 -4.12 -24.59
N ARG A 209 -12.85 -4.89 -23.55
CA ARG A 209 -13.74 -5.94 -23.05
C ARG A 209 -14.29 -5.49 -21.71
N GLU A 210 -15.60 -5.49 -21.61
CA GLU A 210 -16.31 -5.27 -20.36
C GLU A 210 -16.40 -6.58 -19.58
N LEU A 211 -16.00 -6.54 -18.31
CA LEU A 211 -16.14 -7.63 -17.36
C LEU A 211 -17.04 -7.17 -16.21
N LEU A 212 -18.15 -7.87 -16.00
CA LEU A 212 -19.09 -7.60 -14.93
C LEU A 212 -18.77 -8.48 -13.72
N SER A 213 -18.78 -7.90 -12.52
CA SER A 213 -18.68 -8.67 -11.29
C SER A 213 -19.96 -9.49 -11.11
N ASN A 214 -19.83 -10.79 -10.84
CA ASN A 214 -20.97 -11.61 -10.46
C ASN A 214 -21.24 -11.44 -8.96
N THR A 215 -22.32 -10.72 -8.63
CA THR A 215 -22.76 -10.51 -7.25
C THR A 215 -24.22 -10.91 -7.14
N GLN A 216 -24.57 -11.71 -6.13
CA GLN A 216 -25.93 -12.14 -5.86
C GLN A 216 -26.36 -11.68 -4.47
N LEU A 217 -27.62 -11.28 -4.32
CA LEU A 217 -28.24 -11.11 -3.02
C LEU A 217 -28.64 -12.46 -2.45
N LEU A 218 -28.25 -12.72 -1.21
CA LEU A 218 -28.65 -13.90 -0.47
C LEU A 218 -29.49 -13.47 0.73
N ASP A 219 -30.63 -14.13 0.91
CA ASP A 219 -31.39 -14.06 2.14
C ASP A 219 -30.58 -14.69 3.27
N ARG A 220 -30.38 -13.96 4.37
CA ARG A 220 -29.46 -14.39 5.44
C ARG A 220 -29.95 -15.60 6.24
N GLU A 221 -31.26 -15.87 6.23
CA GLU A 221 -31.84 -16.97 7.01
C GLU A 221 -31.95 -18.24 6.18
N THR A 222 -32.20 -18.11 4.89
CA THR A 222 -32.46 -19.22 3.97
C THR A 222 -31.29 -19.52 3.03
N ASP A 223 -30.31 -18.63 2.93
CA ASP A 223 -29.17 -18.68 1.99
C ASP A 223 -29.62 -18.80 0.52
N GLN A 224 -30.85 -18.38 0.22
CA GLN A 224 -31.44 -18.39 -1.11
C GLN A 224 -31.20 -17.07 -1.83
N VAL A 225 -31.08 -17.13 -3.15
CA VAL A 225 -30.93 -15.95 -4.00
C VAL A 225 -32.22 -15.13 -3.99
N VAL A 226 -32.11 -13.84 -3.71
CA VAL A 226 -33.23 -12.90 -3.74
C VAL A 226 -33.21 -12.15 -5.07
N GLU A 227 -34.06 -12.58 -6.02
CA GLU A 227 -34.15 -11.98 -7.35
C GLU A 227 -35.02 -10.70 -7.37
N GLU A 228 -35.89 -10.49 -6.35
CA GLU A 228 -36.83 -9.35 -6.29
C GLU A 228 -36.15 -7.98 -6.34
N TYR A 229 -34.87 -7.88 -5.93
CA TYR A 229 -34.14 -6.63 -5.81
C TYR A 229 -32.91 -6.54 -6.73
N GLU A 230 -32.84 -7.35 -7.79
CA GLU A 230 -31.68 -7.40 -8.70
C GLU A 230 -31.33 -6.03 -9.29
N ASP A 231 -32.32 -5.24 -9.72
CA ASP A 231 -32.11 -3.88 -10.26
C ASP A 231 -31.46 -2.92 -9.23
N LEU A 232 -31.81 -3.04 -7.94
CA LEU A 232 -31.23 -2.24 -6.87
C LEU A 232 -29.78 -2.64 -6.57
N VAL A 233 -29.46 -3.92 -6.74
CA VAL A 233 -28.10 -4.44 -6.61
C VAL A 233 -27.22 -3.86 -7.69
N ASP A 234 -27.69 -3.86 -8.93
CA ASP A 234 -26.96 -3.28 -10.06
C ASP A 234 -26.71 -1.79 -9.87
N GLU A 235 -27.71 -1.03 -9.41
CA GLU A 235 -27.55 0.40 -9.10
C GLU A 235 -26.52 0.61 -7.99
N PHE A 236 -26.60 -0.16 -6.91
CA PHE A 236 -25.66 -0.09 -5.80
C PHE A 236 -24.22 -0.43 -6.23
N LEU A 237 -24.04 -1.48 -7.03
CA LEU A 237 -22.75 -1.95 -7.51
C LEU A 237 -22.09 -0.98 -8.48
N ARG A 238 -22.87 -0.31 -9.34
CA ARG A 238 -22.37 0.77 -10.22
C ARG A 238 -21.74 1.92 -9.45
N ARG A 239 -22.12 2.11 -8.18
CA ARG A 239 -21.51 3.14 -7.31
C ARG A 239 -20.14 2.74 -6.75
N THR A 240 -19.65 1.52 -7.02
CA THR A 240 -18.36 0.98 -6.54
C THR A 240 -18.16 1.25 -5.04
N PRO A 241 -18.95 0.57 -4.18
CA PRO A 241 -18.89 0.81 -2.74
C PRO A 241 -17.48 0.60 -2.18
N HIS A 242 -17.16 1.34 -1.11
CA HIS A 242 -15.84 1.29 -0.48
C HIS A 242 -15.43 -0.15 -0.13
N GLY A 243 -14.21 -0.51 -0.51
CA GLY A 243 -13.64 -1.84 -0.26
C GLY A 243 -14.01 -2.91 -1.30
N PHE A 244 -14.85 -2.60 -2.28
CA PHE A 244 -15.16 -3.49 -3.40
C PHE A 244 -14.43 -3.07 -4.68
N PRO A 245 -14.04 -4.03 -5.53
CA PRO A 245 -13.59 -3.71 -6.88
C PRO A 245 -14.74 -3.08 -7.69
N PRO A 246 -14.44 -2.32 -8.75
CA PRO A 246 -15.47 -1.80 -9.64
C PRO A 246 -16.31 -2.94 -10.22
N HIS A 247 -17.64 -2.74 -10.23
CA HIS A 247 -18.58 -3.71 -10.78
C HIS A 247 -18.37 -3.94 -12.27
N ILE A 248 -18.11 -2.85 -13.00
CA ILE A 248 -17.78 -2.88 -14.43
C ILE A 248 -16.29 -2.62 -14.56
N LEU A 249 -15.57 -3.64 -15.05
CA LEU A 249 -14.15 -3.53 -15.32
C LEU A 249 -13.92 -3.56 -16.83
N ASN A 250 -13.49 -2.41 -17.36
CA ASN A 250 -13.09 -2.26 -18.76
C ASN A 250 -11.62 -2.62 -18.91
N LEU A 251 -11.31 -3.62 -19.76
CA LEU A 251 -9.93 -4.04 -20.00
C LEU A 251 -9.58 -4.09 -21.49
N LYS A 252 -8.32 -3.79 -21.79
CA LYS A 252 -7.73 -3.93 -23.12
C LYS A 252 -6.39 -4.66 -23.07
N VAL A 253 -6.05 -5.34 -24.17
CA VAL A 253 -4.72 -5.95 -24.34
C VAL A 253 -3.64 -4.86 -24.30
N GLY A 254 -2.64 -5.03 -23.42
CA GLY A 254 -1.55 -4.08 -23.23
C GLY A 254 -1.82 -2.99 -22.18
N GLU A 255 -2.95 -3.05 -21.47
CA GLU A 255 -3.30 -2.11 -20.42
C GLU A 255 -2.53 -2.35 -19.12
N LEU A 256 -2.18 -1.26 -18.43
CA LEU A 256 -1.55 -1.32 -17.11
C LEU A 256 -2.62 -1.62 -16.06
N VAL A 257 -2.46 -2.74 -15.37
CA VAL A 257 -3.38 -3.17 -14.31
C VAL A 257 -2.65 -3.34 -12.99
N MET A 258 -3.36 -3.08 -11.90
CA MET A 258 -2.88 -3.35 -10.55
C MET A 258 -3.72 -4.46 -9.92
N LEU A 259 -3.05 -5.49 -9.38
CA LEU A 259 -3.72 -6.53 -8.63
C LEU A 259 -4.10 -6.01 -7.25
N LEU A 260 -5.38 -6.14 -6.88
CA LEU A 260 -5.93 -5.64 -5.60
C LEU A 260 -5.98 -6.70 -4.49
N LYS A 261 -5.66 -7.95 -4.81
CA LYS A 261 -5.60 -9.06 -3.86
C LYS A 261 -4.27 -9.80 -4.01
N ASN A 262 -3.67 -10.15 -2.87
CA ASN A 262 -2.50 -11.01 -2.77
C ASN A 262 -2.92 -12.49 -2.74
#